data_AF-A0A6L7RZN7-F1
#
_entry.id   AF-A0A6L7RZN7-F1
#
_cell.length_a   1.000
_cell.length_b   1.000
_cell.length_c   1.000
_cell.angle_alpha   90.00
_cell.angle_beta   90.00
_cell.angle_gamma   90.00
#
_symmetry.space_group_name_H-M   'P 1'
#
loop_
_entity.id
_entity.type
_entity.pdbx_description
1 polymer ?
#
loop_
_entity_poly.entity_id
_entity_poly.type
_entity_poly.pdbx_seq_one_letter_code
_entity_poly.pdbx_strand_id
1 'polypeptide(L)'
;MIDDRIPRRRIGASDLEAGAVGVGTWQWGDRRYWDDHDGQEPTDIDATYQATIDRGANFLDTAELYGFGESERVIGRLRADDSRPAVVATKYMPSPTRWRVRSVDAAIDGSLKRLGVDRIDHYQVHWPYSFIPHRRLLSQLARAVHDGRLAYVGVSNFTEPQMRRAHAVLA
;
A
#
# COMPACT_ATOMS: atom_id res chain seq x y z
N MET A 1 21.49 -2.02 -12.82
CA MET A 1 20.61 -2.92 -13.59
C MET A 1 19.94 -3.84 -12.58
N ILE A 2 18.62 -4.02 -12.66
CA ILE A 2 17.92 -5.01 -11.86
C ILE A 2 18.35 -6.39 -12.38
N ASP A 3 18.81 -7.28 -11.50
CA ASP A 3 19.07 -8.69 -11.81
C ASP A 3 17.69 -9.38 -11.87
N ASP A 4 17.20 -9.66 -13.07
CA ASP A 4 15.84 -10.18 -13.39
C ASP A 4 15.60 -11.63 -12.92
N ARG A 5 16.16 -12.05 -11.78
CA ARG A 5 15.95 -13.40 -11.23
C ARG A 5 14.51 -13.62 -10.80
N ILE A 6 13.78 -12.57 -10.44
CA ILE A 6 12.36 -12.65 -10.05
C ILE A 6 11.48 -12.39 -11.28
N PRO A 7 10.67 -13.37 -11.72
CA PRO A 7 9.78 -13.18 -12.86
C PRO A 7 8.82 -12.01 -12.64
N ARG A 8 8.58 -11.21 -13.67
CA ARG A 8 7.60 -10.14 -13.62
C ARG A 8 6.18 -10.67 -13.81
N ARG A 9 5.20 -10.05 -13.13
CA ARG A 9 3.78 -10.38 -13.20
C ARG A 9 2.95 -9.10 -13.26
N ARG A 10 1.97 -9.12 -14.16
CA ARG A 10 0.91 -8.11 -14.21
C ARG A 10 -0.03 -8.28 -13.02
N ILE A 11 -0.46 -7.18 -12.40
CA ILE A 11 -1.36 -7.21 -11.25
C ILE A 11 -2.81 -7.19 -11.74
N GLY A 12 -3.44 -8.36 -11.81
CA GLY A 12 -4.84 -8.50 -12.23
C GLY A 12 -5.10 -7.89 -13.62
N ALA A 13 -6.13 -7.04 -13.72
CA ALA A 13 -6.49 -6.34 -14.96
C ALA A 13 -5.83 -4.94 -15.11
N SER A 14 -4.98 -4.54 -14.16
CA SER A 14 -4.28 -3.24 -14.20
C SER A 14 -3.11 -3.23 -15.18
N ASP A 15 -2.58 -2.08 -15.56
CA ASP A 15 -1.32 -2.01 -16.31
C ASP A 15 -0.06 -2.09 -15.42
N LEU A 16 -0.24 -2.24 -14.11
CA LEU A 16 0.87 -2.41 -13.16
C LEU A 16 1.56 -3.76 -13.36
N GLU A 17 2.89 -3.72 -13.37
CA GLU A 17 3.74 -4.90 -13.44
C GLU A 17 4.86 -4.80 -12.40
N ALA A 18 5.02 -5.87 -11.61
CA ALA A 18 6.03 -5.96 -10.56
C ALA A 18 6.61 -7.38 -10.49
N GLY A 19 7.66 -7.58 -9.69
CA GLY A 19 8.17 -8.91 -9.40
C GLY A 19 7.11 -9.82 -8.76
N ALA A 20 7.16 -11.12 -9.09
CA ALA A 20 6.28 -12.14 -8.53
C ALA A 20 6.43 -12.31 -7.01
N VAL A 21 7.50 -11.77 -6.43
CA VAL A 21 7.73 -11.66 -4.98
C VAL A 21 7.74 -10.18 -4.63
N GLY A 22 6.86 -9.80 -3.71
CA GLY A 22 6.82 -8.47 -3.11
C GLY A 22 7.47 -8.42 -1.73
N VAL A 23 7.65 -7.21 -1.22
CA VAL A 23 8.21 -6.93 0.10
C VAL A 23 7.08 -6.41 0.99
N GLY A 24 6.74 -7.17 2.02
CA GLY A 24 5.89 -6.69 3.10
C GLY A 24 6.69 -5.79 4.03
N THR A 25 6.20 -4.58 4.26
CA THR A 25 6.96 -3.52 4.96
C THR A 25 6.39 -3.17 6.34
N TRP A 26 5.58 -4.06 6.94
CA TRP A 26 5.00 -3.82 8.26
C TRP A 26 6.08 -3.60 9.34
N GLN A 27 7.20 -4.33 9.25
CA GLN A 27 8.34 -4.18 10.16
C GLN A 27 9.16 -2.91 9.93
N TRP A 28 8.97 -2.21 8.81
CA TRP A 28 9.80 -1.07 8.46
C TRP A 28 9.35 0.15 9.24
N GLY A 29 10.14 0.56 10.23
CA GLY A 29 9.89 1.73 11.07
C GLY A 29 8.91 1.51 12.24
N ASP A 30 8.16 0.39 12.28
CA ASP A 30 7.25 0.06 13.38
C ASP A 30 7.98 -0.59 14.56
N ARG A 31 8.85 0.19 15.19
CA ARG A 31 9.55 -0.24 16.39
C ARG A 31 8.59 -0.57 17.52
N ARG A 32 7.44 0.10 17.64
CA ARG A 32 6.53 -0.14 18.76
C ARG A 32 5.98 -1.58 18.78
N TYR A 33 5.69 -2.13 17.61
CA TYR A 33 5.20 -3.50 17.48
C TYR A 33 6.32 -4.53 17.37
N TRP A 34 7.46 -4.15 16.78
CA TRP A 34 8.56 -5.07 16.45
C TRP A 34 9.83 -4.88 17.28
N ASP A 35 9.86 -4.00 18.31
CA ASP A 35 11.05 -3.80 19.17
C ASP A 35 11.36 -4.96 20.12
N ASP A 36 10.62 -6.08 20.09
CA ASP A 36 10.94 -7.32 20.82
C ASP A 36 12.16 -8.04 20.20
N HIS A 37 13.22 -7.28 19.94
CA HIS A 37 14.53 -7.80 19.58
C HIS A 37 15.08 -8.48 20.83
N ASP A 38 15.10 -9.81 20.86
CA ASP A 38 15.81 -10.65 21.82
C ASP A 38 17.34 -10.40 21.75
N GLY A 39 17.80 -9.16 21.96
CA GLY A 39 19.18 -8.72 21.79
C GLY A 39 19.69 -8.70 20.34
N GLN A 40 18.82 -8.78 19.33
CA GLN A 40 19.22 -8.65 17.93
C GLN A 40 19.41 -7.18 17.52
N GLU A 41 20.40 -6.91 16.69
CA GLU A 41 20.58 -5.59 16.08
C GLU A 41 19.35 -5.21 15.23
N PRO A 42 18.94 -3.94 15.21
CA PRO A 42 17.86 -3.49 14.34
C PRO A 42 18.12 -3.87 12.88
N THR A 43 17.06 -4.26 12.17
CA THR A 43 17.19 -4.55 10.73
C THR A 43 17.69 -3.32 9.98
N ASP A 44 18.74 -3.48 9.18
CA ASP A 44 19.19 -2.46 8.23
C ASP A 44 18.17 -2.37 7.07
N ILE A 45 17.21 -1.46 7.22
CA ILE A 45 16.13 -1.27 6.26
C ILE A 45 16.66 -0.78 4.91
N ASP A 46 17.67 0.08 4.91
CA ASP A 46 18.28 0.63 3.69
C ASP A 46 18.95 -0.49 2.89
N ALA A 47 19.78 -1.32 3.54
CA ALA A 47 20.40 -2.48 2.89
C ALA A 47 19.36 -3.51 2.43
N THR A 48 18.31 -3.74 3.23
CA THR A 48 17.20 -4.64 2.85
C THR A 48 16.48 -4.15 1.60
N TYR A 49 16.11 -2.87 1.56
CA TYR A 49 15.49 -2.25 0.40
C TYR A 49 16.37 -2.40 -0.85
N GLN A 50 17.65 -2.03 -0.77
CA GLN A 50 18.59 -2.17 -1.89
C GLN A 50 18.66 -3.61 -2.40
N ALA A 51 18.84 -4.57 -1.49
CA ALA A 51 18.94 -5.99 -1.84
C ALA A 51 17.67 -6.55 -2.51
N THR A 52 16.49 -6.06 -2.12
CA THR A 52 15.20 -6.46 -2.72
C THR A 52 15.00 -5.88 -4.11
N ILE A 53 15.20 -4.56 -4.28
CA ILE A 53 15.06 -3.89 -5.57
C ILE A 53 16.10 -4.41 -6.57
N ASP A 54 17.34 -4.67 -6.14
CA ASP A 54 18.40 -5.26 -6.98
C ASP A 54 17.98 -6.59 -7.64
N ARG A 55 17.11 -7.36 -6.97
CA ARG A 55 16.65 -8.69 -7.42
C ARG A 55 15.31 -8.66 -8.14
N GLY A 56 14.70 -7.48 -8.29
CA GLY A 56 13.39 -7.31 -8.91
C GLY A 56 12.21 -7.52 -7.97
N ALA A 57 12.42 -7.61 -6.66
CA ALA A 57 11.33 -7.62 -5.67
C ALA A 57 10.82 -6.19 -5.41
N ASN A 58 10.20 -5.61 -6.43
CA ASN A 58 9.87 -4.18 -6.49
C ASN A 58 8.39 -3.86 -6.23
N PHE A 59 7.61 -4.81 -5.72
CA PHE A 59 6.27 -4.56 -5.17
C PHE A 59 6.38 -4.30 -3.68
N LEU A 60 6.21 -3.06 -3.24
CA LEU A 60 6.31 -2.66 -1.83
C LEU A 60 4.91 -2.56 -1.23
N ASP A 61 4.58 -3.47 -0.32
CA ASP A 61 3.29 -3.52 0.35
C ASP A 61 3.38 -2.93 1.76
N THR A 62 2.63 -1.87 2.01
CA THR A 62 2.54 -1.15 3.28
C THR A 62 1.08 -0.91 3.69
N ALA A 63 0.85 -0.15 4.76
CA ALA A 63 -0.45 0.35 5.18
C ALA A 63 -0.26 1.57 6.08
N GLU A 64 -1.23 2.49 6.09
CA GLU A 64 -1.18 3.66 6.99
C GLU A 64 -1.16 3.29 8.49
N LEU A 65 -1.57 2.06 8.81
CA LEU A 65 -1.57 1.54 10.18
C LEU A 65 -0.17 1.12 10.64
N TYR A 66 0.70 0.68 9.73
CA TYR A 66 2.02 0.14 10.06
C TYR A 66 2.91 1.23 10.65
N GLY A 67 3.28 1.10 11.93
CA GLY A 67 4.00 2.14 12.68
C GLY A 67 3.26 3.48 12.70
N PHE A 68 1.93 3.49 12.65
CA PHE A 68 1.13 4.73 12.48
C PHE A 68 1.59 5.59 11.29
N GLY A 69 1.87 4.92 10.17
CA GLY A 69 2.29 5.51 8.91
C GLY A 69 3.80 5.65 8.77
N GLU A 70 4.59 5.18 9.74
CA GLU A 70 6.05 5.24 9.65
C GLU A 70 6.59 4.38 8.51
N SER A 71 5.99 3.22 8.25
CA SER A 71 6.33 2.38 7.10
C SER A 71 6.19 3.12 5.77
N GLU A 72 5.14 3.92 5.60
CA GLU A 72 4.97 4.77 4.41
C GLU A 72 6.04 5.86 4.32
N ARG A 73 6.44 6.48 5.45
CA ARG A 73 7.50 7.50 5.45
C ARG A 73 8.86 6.91 5.07
N VAL A 74 9.16 5.72 5.59
CA VAL A 74 10.38 4.98 5.27
C VAL A 74 10.43 4.67 3.78
N ILE A 75 9.34 4.15 3.19
CA ILE A 75 9.26 3.91 1.74
C ILE A 75 9.44 5.21 0.96
N GLY A 76 8.78 6.31 1.37
CA GLY A 76 8.90 7.61 0.71
C GLY A 76 10.35 8.10 0.69
N ARG A 77 11.07 8.01 1.82
CA ARG A 77 12.49 8.34 1.92
C ARG A 77 13.35 7.48 1.00
N LEU A 78 13.19 6.14 1.05
CA LEU A 78 14.00 5.21 0.26
C LEU A 78 13.83 5.42 -1.25
N ARG A 79 12.62 5.77 -1.69
CA ARG A 79 12.31 6.01 -3.10
C ARG A 79 12.73 7.39 -3.59
N ALA A 80 12.81 8.39 -2.71
CA ALA A 80 13.23 9.74 -3.11
C ALA A 80 14.64 9.74 -3.73
N ASP A 81 15.51 8.84 -3.26
CA ASP A 81 16.90 8.70 -3.70
C ASP A 81 17.11 7.54 -4.71
N ASP A 82 16.05 6.87 -5.16
CA ASP A 82 16.13 5.70 -6.04
C ASP A 82 15.19 5.81 -7.24
N SER A 83 15.79 5.93 -8.43
CA SER A 83 15.07 6.08 -9.69
C SER A 83 14.55 4.77 -10.29
N ARG A 84 14.88 3.61 -9.68
CA ARG A 84 14.41 2.31 -10.19
C ARG A 84 12.88 2.18 -10.02
N PRO A 85 12.21 1.50 -10.97
CA PRO A 85 10.76 1.35 -10.91
C PRO A 85 10.37 0.45 -9.74
N ALA A 86 9.45 0.94 -8.91
CA ALA A 86 8.80 0.18 -7.85
C ALA A 86 7.30 0.50 -7.84
N VAL A 87 6.49 -0.52 -7.56
CA VAL A 87 5.04 -0.40 -7.37
C VAL A 87 4.77 -0.34 -5.87
N VAL A 88 4.10 0.72 -5.41
CA VAL A 88 3.73 0.86 -4.00
C VAL A 88 2.25 0.58 -3.81
N ALA A 89 1.97 -0.40 -2.95
CA ALA A 89 0.64 -0.70 -2.48
C ALA A 89 0.49 -0.27 -1.00
N THR A 90 -0.53 0.54 -0.70
CA THR A 90 -0.89 0.87 0.69
C THR A 90 -2.37 0.62 0.95
N LYS A 91 -2.80 0.73 2.22
CA LYS A 91 -4.13 0.30 2.66
C LYS A 91 -4.81 1.34 3.53
N TYR A 92 -6.09 1.55 3.25
CA TYR A 92 -7.04 2.28 4.08
C TYR A 92 -7.48 1.43 5.25
N MET A 93 -7.30 1.93 6.47
CA MET A 93 -7.81 1.36 7.71
C MET A 93 -9.23 1.89 8.01
N PRO A 94 -10.26 1.04 7.97
CA PRO A 94 -11.56 1.39 8.50
C PRO A 94 -11.49 1.56 10.02
N SER A 95 -12.05 2.64 10.56
CA SER A 95 -11.99 2.95 11.99
C SER A 95 -13.28 3.66 12.45
N PRO A 96 -13.74 3.48 13.71
CA PRO A 96 -14.94 4.15 14.23
C PRO A 96 -14.92 5.68 14.09
N THR A 97 -13.74 6.29 14.08
CA THR A 97 -13.58 7.74 13.89
C THR A 97 -13.80 8.19 12.45
N ARG A 98 -13.86 7.25 11.49
CA ARG A 98 -13.98 7.49 10.04
C ARG A 98 -15.37 7.10 9.53
N TRP A 99 -16.38 7.81 10.00
CA TRP A 99 -17.80 7.58 9.68
C TRP A 99 -18.34 8.51 8.57
N ARG A 100 -17.50 9.35 7.98
CA ARG A 100 -17.86 10.25 6.86
C ARG A 100 -16.98 10.00 5.65
N VAL A 101 -17.52 10.16 4.44
CA VAL A 101 -16.77 9.99 3.18
C VAL A 101 -15.50 10.85 3.13
N ARG A 102 -15.53 12.08 3.66
CA ARG A 102 -14.34 12.95 3.77
C ARG A 102 -13.16 12.32 4.54
N SER A 103 -13.41 11.35 5.40
CA SER A 103 -12.37 10.61 6.13
C SER A 103 -11.58 9.67 5.21
N VAL A 104 -12.17 9.25 4.09
CA VAL A 104 -11.50 8.49 3.04
C VAL A 104 -10.50 9.38 2.32
N ASP A 105 -10.92 10.59 1.92
CA ASP A 105 -10.01 11.56 1.29
C ASP A 105 -8.86 11.94 2.20
N ALA A 106 -9.14 12.23 3.47
CA ALA A 106 -8.11 12.56 4.45
C ALA A 106 -7.11 11.40 4.67
N ALA A 107 -7.57 10.14 4.57
CA ALA A 107 -6.68 8.98 4.66
C ALA A 107 -5.78 8.86 3.44
N ILE A 108 -6.33 9.05 2.24
CA ILE A 108 -5.56 9.07 0.98
C ILE A 108 -4.53 10.21 1.01
N ASP A 109 -4.93 11.43 1.39
CA ASP A 109 -4.02 12.59 1.52
C ASP A 109 -2.91 12.32 2.53
N GLY A 110 -3.25 11.66 3.64
CA GLY A 110 -2.27 11.22 4.63
C GLY A 110 -1.23 10.27 4.04
N SER A 111 -1.66 9.27 3.28
CA SER A 111 -0.76 8.31 2.62
C SER A 111 0.09 8.97 1.54
N LEU A 112 -0.51 9.80 0.66
CA LEU A 112 0.20 10.57 -0.36
C LEU A 112 1.32 11.41 0.27
N LYS A 113 0.99 12.15 1.34
CA LYS A 113 1.96 12.97 2.07
C LYS A 113 3.08 12.16 2.70
N ARG A 114 2.78 11.02 3.32
CA ARG A 114 3.81 10.18 3.97
C ARG A 114 4.72 9.50 2.95
N LEU A 115 4.17 9.05 1.83
CA LEU A 115 4.92 8.46 0.72
C LEU A 115 5.69 9.51 -0.10
N GLY A 116 5.30 10.79 -0.02
CA GLY A 116 5.91 11.86 -0.82
C GLY A 116 5.61 11.74 -2.32
N VAL A 117 4.41 11.29 -2.68
CA VAL A 117 3.98 11.08 -4.07
C VAL A 117 2.65 11.77 -4.36
N ASP A 118 2.43 12.16 -5.61
CA ASP A 118 1.17 12.75 -6.07
C ASP A 118 0.11 11.68 -6.44
N ARG A 119 0.56 10.45 -6.70
CA ARG A 119 -0.29 9.30 -7.03
C ARG A 119 0.21 8.02 -6.38
N ILE A 120 -0.70 7.24 -5.79
CA ILE A 120 -0.42 5.90 -5.25
C ILE A 120 -0.76 4.85 -6.30
N ASP A 121 0.11 3.86 -6.52
CA ASP A 121 -0.10 2.84 -7.56
C ASP A 121 -1.29 1.92 -7.23
N HIS A 122 -1.34 1.39 -6.00
CA HIS A 122 -2.41 0.49 -5.58
C HIS A 122 -2.90 0.79 -4.16
N TYR A 123 -4.18 1.11 -4.01
CA TYR A 123 -4.76 1.45 -2.72
C TYR A 123 -5.88 0.49 -2.33
N GLN A 124 -5.75 -0.14 -1.18
CA GLN A 124 -6.62 -1.26 -0.80
C GLN A 124 -7.48 -0.94 0.42
N VAL A 125 -8.72 -1.43 0.48
CA VAL A 125 -9.45 -1.47 1.75
C VAL A 125 -8.85 -2.59 2.61
N HIS A 126 -8.27 -2.25 3.77
CA HIS A 126 -7.49 -3.20 4.57
C HIS A 126 -8.36 -4.33 5.16
N TRP A 127 -9.62 -4.04 5.51
CA TRP A 127 -10.55 -5.02 6.10
C TRP A 127 -11.98 -4.81 5.58
N PRO A 128 -12.84 -5.85 5.58
CA PRO A 128 -14.15 -5.81 4.94
C PRO A 128 -15.25 -5.10 5.72
N TYR A 129 -14.93 -4.44 6.84
CA TYR A 129 -15.88 -3.65 7.60
C TYR A 129 -15.70 -2.15 7.33
N SER A 130 -16.75 -1.37 7.52
CA SER A 130 -16.72 0.08 7.35
C SER A 130 -17.80 0.75 8.19
N PHE A 131 -17.48 1.94 8.71
CA PHE A 131 -18.44 2.82 9.39
C PHE A 131 -19.11 3.82 8.43
N ILE A 132 -18.83 3.68 7.14
CA ILE A 132 -19.46 4.35 6.00
C ILE A 132 -20.12 3.25 5.16
N PRO A 133 -21.34 3.45 4.61
CA PRO A 133 -21.94 2.47 3.71
C PRO A 133 -20.95 2.01 2.63
N HIS A 134 -20.75 0.70 2.48
CA HIS A 134 -19.68 0.13 1.62
C HIS A 134 -19.66 0.73 0.22
N ARG A 135 -20.84 0.86 -0.41
CA ARG A 135 -20.96 1.47 -1.73
C ARG A 135 -20.40 2.89 -1.78
N ARG A 136 -20.61 3.70 -0.73
CA ARG A 136 -20.08 5.08 -0.66
C ARG A 136 -18.57 5.11 -0.46
N LEU A 137 -18.03 4.21 0.38
CA LEU A 137 -16.57 4.05 0.53
C LEU A 137 -15.93 3.72 -0.82
N LEU A 138 -16.42 2.66 -1.48
CA LEU A 138 -15.87 2.20 -2.76
C LEU A 138 -16.06 3.22 -3.88
N SER A 139 -17.21 3.90 -3.94
CA SER A 139 -17.43 4.98 -4.92
C SER A 139 -16.46 6.14 -4.71
N GLN A 140 -16.08 6.44 -3.46
CA GLN A 140 -15.09 7.48 -3.17
C GLN A 140 -13.68 7.05 -3.61
N LEU A 141 -13.32 5.78 -3.43
CA LEU A 141 -12.05 5.25 -3.95
C LEU A 141 -12.02 5.27 -5.48
N ALA A 142 -13.12 4.89 -6.15
CA ALA A 142 -13.25 5.01 -7.61
C ALA A 142 -13.11 6.47 -8.08
N ARG A 143 -13.71 7.42 -7.35
CA ARG A 143 -13.51 8.85 -7.62
C ARG A 143 -12.05 9.27 -7.47
N ALA A 144 -11.35 8.80 -6.44
CA ALA A 144 -9.93 9.11 -6.25
C ALA A 144 -9.03 8.53 -7.36
N VAL A 145 -9.45 7.42 -8.00
CA VAL A 145 -8.81 6.93 -9.24
C VAL A 145 -9.07 7.88 -10.41
N HIS A 146 -10.33 8.26 -10.63
CA HIS A 146 -10.70 9.23 -11.66
C HIS A 146 -9.96 10.58 -11.50
N ASP A 147 -9.80 11.04 -10.26
CA ASP A 147 -9.13 12.29 -9.92
C ASP A 147 -7.58 12.16 -9.95
N GLY A 148 -7.05 10.99 -10.32
CA GLY A 148 -5.62 10.76 -10.53
C GLY A 148 -4.78 10.58 -9.26
N ARG A 149 -5.40 10.58 -8.08
CA ARG A 149 -4.72 10.39 -6.78
C ARG A 149 -4.32 8.94 -6.53
N LEU A 150 -5.08 8.01 -7.12
CA LEU A 150 -4.83 6.56 -7.08
C LEU A 150 -4.75 6.04 -8.52
N ALA A 151 -3.86 5.10 -8.82
CA ALA A 151 -3.89 4.42 -10.12
C ALA A 151 -4.90 3.26 -10.11
N TYR A 152 -4.86 2.42 -9.07
CA TYR A 152 -5.76 1.28 -8.92
C TYR A 152 -6.26 1.10 -7.48
N VAL A 153 -7.42 0.43 -7.35
CA VAL A 153 -8.04 0.12 -6.07
C VAL A 153 -8.21 -1.39 -5.92
N GLY A 154 -7.96 -1.88 -4.71
CA GLY A 154 -8.15 -3.28 -4.33
C GLY A 154 -8.84 -3.43 -2.98
N VAL A 155 -8.95 -4.68 -2.53
CA VAL A 155 -9.52 -5.04 -1.23
C VAL A 155 -8.69 -6.15 -0.59
N SER A 156 -8.63 -6.17 0.74
CA SER A 156 -7.92 -7.18 1.51
C SER A 156 -8.83 -7.75 2.60
N ASN A 157 -8.73 -9.06 2.85
CA ASN A 157 -9.56 -9.81 3.80
C ASN A 157 -11.06 -9.89 3.42
N PHE A 158 -11.40 -9.77 2.13
CA PHE A 158 -12.77 -9.88 1.63
C PHE A 158 -13.08 -11.34 1.23
N THR A 159 -14.27 -11.82 1.57
CA THR A 159 -14.80 -13.08 1.05
C THR A 159 -15.19 -12.96 -0.43
N GLU A 160 -15.35 -14.09 -1.12
CA GLU A 160 -15.76 -14.11 -2.53
C GLU A 160 -17.05 -13.31 -2.82
N PRO A 161 -18.14 -13.42 -2.03
CA PRO A 161 -19.32 -12.57 -2.22
C PRO A 161 -19.05 -11.08 -1.98
N GLN A 162 -18.19 -10.74 -1.01
CA GLN A 162 -17.81 -9.35 -0.74
C GLN A 162 -16.99 -8.77 -1.90
N MET A 163 -16.06 -9.55 -2.46
CA MET A 163 -15.27 -9.17 -3.63
C MET A 163 -16.15 -8.92 -4.85
N ARG A 164 -17.14 -9.77 -5.14
CA ARG A 164 -18.09 -9.54 -6.24
C ARG A 164 -18.86 -8.24 -6.09
N ARG A 165 -19.33 -7.93 -4.87
CA ARG A 165 -20.02 -6.67 -4.57
C ARG A 165 -19.08 -5.47 -4.74
N ALA A 166 -17.83 -5.59 -4.32
CA ALA A 166 -16.84 -4.54 -4.49
C ALA A 166 -16.54 -4.29 -5.98
N HIS A 167 -16.34 -5.37 -6.74
CA HIS A 167 -16.13 -5.33 -8.18
C HIS A 167 -17.29 -4.64 -8.91
N ALA A 168 -18.54 -4.96 -8.57
CA ALA A 168 -19.71 -4.32 -9.19
C ALA A 168 -19.83 -2.80 -8.94
N VAL A 169 -19.07 -2.24 -7.99
CA VAL A 169 -19.02 -0.78 -7.73
C VAL A 169 -17.77 -0.14 -8.35
N LEU A 170 -16.69 -0.91 -8.53
CA LEU A 170 -15.39 -0.42 -8.99
C LEU A 170 -15.11 -0.65 -10.48
N ALA A 171 -15.84 -1.58 -11.12
CA ALA A 171 -15.68 -1.97 -12.52
C ALA A 171 -16.59 -1.20 -13.48
#